data_AF-A0A8T1WEB3-F1
#
_entry.id   AF-A0A8T1WEB3-F1
#
_cell.length_a   1.000
_cell.length_b   1.000
_cell.length_c   1.000
_cell.angle_alpha   90.00
_cell.angle_beta   90.00
_cell.angle_gamma   90.00
#
_symmetry.space_group_name_H-M   'P 1'
#
loop_
_entity.id
_entity.type
_entity.pdbx_description
1 polymer ?
#
loop_
_entity_poly.entity_id
_entity_poly.type
_entity_poly.pdbx_seq_one_letter_code
_entity_poly.pdbx_strand_id
1 'polypeptide(L)'
;MALLFGMQMQVAAAANVDCLVSAWGPYTACVESTMKQSRTRTVQIPQSGWGRSCPVLTEYITCKPIACELSAWSEYTACSAGSKSRSRSVAVEAKYGGTPCGLQSETIACKPVDCYVSRWSDWSACAALDGKQTSTRDILVHPYDGGTACPDVVQTQYCPKVDCVVGEWSAWGECAQSTGAKTRTRLITTSPLYGGVACPALTETAFCAPVNCVMTEWSAWGSCNEATGLKLRTRTITTPANFGGTPCGSLTETASCDPVDCVVGEWGVWGDCNLDTGAKQRTRPVVTAMKYNGVVCPATTETLYCTKQDCQVNDWGSWSSCNFATGKKTRSRTPKIYDLFGGQACPQLSENAACDPAACQVSEWGDWSGCNPTTFVKTRARTITKQRMYGGAACDALTERVSCVVDCVLSDWSFWSACNFETGLKSRTREVVTYPHTNGAACGVTSETGACDPVDCDVSGWSDWSGCNQKTMQRTHVRYVTAYSAYGGQACPALSESEACTGQ
;
A
#
# COMPACT_ATOMS: atom_id res chain seq x y z
N MET A 1 42.17 210.66 8.37
CA MET A 1 42.17 211.78 7.41
C MET A 1 42.25 211.16 6.05
N ALA A 2 41.18 211.27 5.29
CA ALA A 2 40.88 212.47 4.55
C ALA A 2 41.78 212.57 3.32
N LEU A 3 41.34 213.49 2.46
CA LEU A 3 42.12 214.14 1.41
C LEU A 3 41.96 213.41 0.08
N LEU A 4 40.87 213.65 -0.66
CA LEU A 4 40.53 214.87 -1.39
C LEU A 4 41.35 215.11 -2.68
N PHE A 5 40.59 215.57 -3.68
CA PHE A 5 40.86 216.69 -4.62
C PHE A 5 41.52 216.46 -6.00
N GLY A 6 40.81 216.97 -7.04
CA GLY A 6 41.23 217.85 -8.17
C GLY A 6 42.01 217.26 -9.37
N MET A 7 41.90 217.67 -10.66
CA MET A 7 41.30 218.84 -11.36
C MET A 7 41.42 218.71 -12.94
N GLN A 8 40.72 219.58 -13.74
CA GLN A 8 40.93 220.04 -15.17
C GLN A 8 40.35 219.34 -16.46
N MET A 9 40.14 220.17 -17.52
CA MET A 9 39.34 220.02 -18.77
C MET A 9 40.12 219.59 -20.06
N GLN A 10 39.49 218.77 -20.94
CA GLN A 10 39.46 218.83 -22.43
C GLN A 10 38.48 217.78 -23.05
N VAL A 11 38.11 217.95 -24.32
CA VAL A 11 37.09 217.19 -25.11
C VAL A 11 37.67 215.95 -25.84
N ALA A 12 36.99 214.78 -25.81
CA ALA A 12 37.07 213.66 -26.79
C ALA A 12 35.89 212.63 -26.64
N ALA A 13 35.57 211.83 -27.68
CA ALA A 13 34.33 211.05 -27.93
C ALA A 13 34.12 209.68 -27.18
N ALA A 14 32.90 209.11 -27.16
CA ALA A 14 32.47 207.85 -26.47
C ALA A 14 32.09 206.66 -27.44
N ALA A 15 32.24 205.39 -27.02
CA ALA A 15 32.18 204.15 -27.85
C ALA A 15 31.13 203.06 -27.45
N ASN A 16 30.73 202.15 -28.38
CA ASN A 16 29.74 201.04 -28.25
C ASN A 16 30.39 199.63 -27.97
N VAL A 17 29.72 198.65 -27.29
CA VAL A 17 30.28 197.30 -26.91
C VAL A 17 29.29 196.09 -27.05
N ASP A 18 29.76 194.96 -27.62
CA ASP A 18 29.04 193.67 -27.85
C ASP A 18 29.07 192.69 -26.65
N CYS A 19 28.08 191.78 -26.54
CA CYS A 19 28.07 190.72 -25.53
C CYS A 19 29.16 189.64 -25.78
N LEU A 20 29.92 189.30 -24.73
CA LEU A 20 30.90 188.20 -24.72
C LEU A 20 30.45 187.10 -23.74
N VAL A 21 30.51 185.84 -24.19
CA VAL A 21 30.24 184.63 -23.37
C VAL A 21 31.54 183.83 -23.16
N SER A 22 31.59 183.03 -22.10
CA SER A 22 32.69 182.13 -21.80
C SER A 22 32.76 180.94 -22.77
N ALA A 23 33.89 180.24 -22.75
CA ALA A 23 34.04 178.97 -23.44
C ALA A 23 33.12 177.90 -22.82
N TRP A 24 32.77 176.88 -23.61
CA TRP A 24 31.98 175.73 -23.15
C TRP A 24 32.72 174.93 -22.07
N GLY A 25 31.99 174.52 -21.03
CA GLY A 25 32.45 173.50 -20.09
C GLY A 25 32.59 172.12 -20.73
N PRO A 26 33.15 171.13 -20.02
CA PRO A 26 33.23 169.75 -20.49
C PRO A 26 31.84 169.10 -20.59
N TYR A 27 31.70 168.10 -21.46
CA TYR A 27 30.51 167.26 -21.54
C TYR A 27 30.36 166.38 -20.28
N THR A 28 29.13 166.18 -19.82
CA THR A 28 28.80 165.24 -18.76
C THR A 28 29.07 163.78 -19.17
N ALA A 29 29.17 162.88 -18.19
CA ALA A 29 29.19 161.44 -18.45
C ALA A 29 27.91 160.99 -19.19
N CYS A 30 28.00 159.87 -19.92
CA CYS A 30 26.85 159.35 -20.68
C CYS A 30 25.70 158.95 -19.76
N VAL A 31 24.52 159.53 -19.98
CA VAL A 31 23.32 159.15 -19.23
C VAL A 31 22.64 157.98 -19.94
N GLU A 32 22.66 156.78 -19.34
CA GLU A 32 22.21 155.53 -19.99
C GLU A 32 20.75 155.57 -20.44
N SER A 33 19.88 156.31 -19.75
CA SER A 33 18.45 156.41 -20.08
C SER A 33 18.15 157.30 -21.29
N THR A 34 18.99 158.28 -21.59
CA THR A 34 18.79 159.23 -22.71
C THR A 34 19.86 159.12 -23.80
N MET A 35 20.92 158.34 -23.54
CA MET A 35 22.04 158.07 -24.44
C MET A 35 22.75 159.34 -24.92
N LYS A 36 22.74 160.39 -24.07
CA LYS A 36 23.29 161.72 -24.38
C LYS A 36 24.22 162.25 -23.29
N GLN A 37 25.11 163.15 -23.71
CA GLN A 37 26.00 163.97 -22.89
C GLN A 37 25.70 165.45 -23.13
N SER A 38 25.88 166.32 -22.13
CA SER A 38 25.57 167.76 -22.21
C SER A 38 26.66 168.67 -21.66
N ARG A 39 26.81 169.90 -22.18
CA ARG A 39 27.72 170.94 -21.64
C ARG A 39 27.10 172.34 -21.65
N THR A 40 27.58 173.24 -20.79
CA THR A 40 27.06 174.62 -20.62
C THR A 40 28.13 175.73 -20.65
N ARG A 41 27.75 176.99 -20.91
CA ARG A 41 28.59 178.21 -20.82
C ARG A 41 27.83 179.43 -20.26
N THR A 42 28.51 180.52 -19.91
CA THR A 42 27.94 181.69 -19.19
C THR A 42 28.30 183.03 -19.85
N VAL A 43 27.55 184.10 -19.56
CA VAL A 43 27.80 185.47 -20.09
C VAL A 43 28.89 186.18 -19.27
N GLN A 44 29.90 186.75 -19.94
CA GLN A 44 31.03 187.47 -19.33
C GLN A 44 30.90 189.00 -19.39
N ILE A 45 30.55 189.57 -20.56
CA ILE A 45 30.35 191.01 -20.72
C ILE A 45 28.96 191.24 -21.30
N PRO A 46 28.10 192.04 -20.66
CA PRO A 46 26.79 192.40 -21.19
C PRO A 46 26.90 193.52 -22.26
N GLN A 47 25.97 193.55 -23.21
CA GLN A 47 25.93 194.53 -24.31
C GLN A 47 25.69 195.98 -23.83
N SER A 48 26.34 196.98 -24.45
CA SER A 48 26.08 198.42 -24.23
C SER A 48 26.18 199.25 -25.53
N GLY A 49 25.35 200.30 -25.66
CA GLY A 49 25.15 200.99 -26.93
C GLY A 49 24.44 200.10 -27.95
N TRP A 50 24.91 200.07 -29.21
CA TRP A 50 24.32 199.29 -30.31
C TRP A 50 24.97 197.90 -30.54
N GLY A 51 25.49 197.24 -29.50
CA GLY A 51 26.14 195.93 -29.62
C GLY A 51 25.21 194.69 -29.69
N ARG A 52 25.72 193.51 -30.07
CA ARG A 52 25.02 192.21 -30.24
C ARG A 52 24.68 191.48 -28.93
N SER A 53 23.57 190.72 -28.93
CA SER A 53 23.11 189.87 -27.82
C SER A 53 23.82 188.51 -27.73
N CYS A 54 23.77 187.87 -26.55
CA CYS A 54 24.54 186.66 -26.24
C CYS A 54 23.96 185.36 -26.86
N PRO A 55 24.80 184.43 -27.37
CA PRO A 55 24.37 183.14 -27.95
C PRO A 55 23.99 182.05 -26.92
N VAL A 56 23.46 180.91 -27.39
CA VAL A 56 22.98 179.78 -26.55
C VAL A 56 24.02 179.23 -25.57
N LEU A 57 23.52 178.75 -24.43
CA LEU A 57 24.31 178.40 -23.25
C LEU A 57 24.36 176.90 -22.93
N THR A 58 23.68 176.01 -23.67
CA THR A 58 23.70 174.54 -23.48
C THR A 58 23.74 173.76 -24.81
N GLU A 59 24.49 172.65 -24.89
CA GLU A 59 24.63 171.76 -26.06
C GLU A 59 24.65 170.26 -25.68
N TYR A 60 24.19 169.36 -26.57
CA TYR A 60 24.11 167.90 -26.34
C TYR A 60 24.71 167.04 -27.49
N ILE A 61 25.27 165.86 -27.18
CA ILE A 61 25.73 164.82 -28.15
C ILE A 61 25.37 163.39 -27.71
N THR A 62 25.41 162.40 -28.62
CA THR A 62 25.11 160.99 -28.33
C THR A 62 26.33 160.15 -27.90
N CYS A 63 26.08 159.12 -27.10
CA CYS A 63 27.13 158.23 -26.58
C CYS A 63 27.57 157.15 -27.58
N LYS A 64 28.82 156.69 -27.44
CA LYS A 64 29.40 155.63 -28.29
C LYS A 64 29.07 154.22 -27.75
N PRO A 65 28.61 153.26 -28.59
CA PRO A 65 28.36 151.88 -28.20
C PRO A 65 29.61 151.11 -27.72
N ILE A 66 29.43 150.14 -26.80
CA ILE A 66 30.48 149.23 -26.33
C ILE A 66 30.03 147.77 -26.55
N ALA A 67 30.80 147.01 -27.33
CA ALA A 67 30.52 145.61 -27.65
C ALA A 67 30.99 144.62 -26.57
N CYS A 68 30.40 143.42 -26.53
CA CYS A 68 30.76 142.36 -25.60
C CYS A 68 32.11 141.73 -25.97
N GLU A 69 32.98 141.49 -24.98
CA GLU A 69 34.27 140.79 -25.17
C GLU A 69 34.32 139.54 -24.28
N LEU A 70 34.70 138.39 -24.85
CA LEU A 70 34.89 137.12 -24.13
C LEU A 70 36.35 136.93 -23.73
N SER A 71 36.59 136.28 -22.59
CA SER A 71 37.93 135.86 -22.16
C SER A 71 38.48 134.72 -23.03
N ALA A 72 39.78 134.43 -22.88
CA ALA A 72 40.40 133.27 -23.50
C ALA A 72 39.78 131.96 -22.96
N TRP A 73 39.76 130.93 -23.81
CA TRP A 73 39.32 129.59 -23.42
C TRP A 73 40.23 128.97 -22.36
N SER A 74 39.65 128.19 -21.44
CA SER A 74 40.40 127.30 -20.58
C SER A 74 41.09 126.19 -21.39
N GLU A 75 42.07 125.53 -20.79
CA GLU A 75 42.56 124.25 -21.28
C GLU A 75 41.44 123.20 -21.29
N TYR A 76 41.57 122.18 -22.14
CA TYR A 76 40.63 121.04 -22.14
C TYR A 76 40.83 120.18 -20.89
N THR A 77 39.74 119.63 -20.37
CA THR A 77 39.76 118.60 -19.32
C THR A 77 40.45 117.32 -19.80
N ALA A 78 40.87 116.47 -18.85
CA ALA A 78 41.32 115.12 -19.18
C ALA A 78 40.16 114.32 -19.80
N CYS A 79 40.48 113.42 -20.74
CA CYS A 79 39.49 112.56 -21.38
C CYS A 79 38.77 111.73 -20.32
N SER A 80 37.45 111.89 -20.21
CA SER A 80 36.61 111.04 -19.38
C SER A 80 35.43 110.54 -20.22
N ALA A 81 35.21 109.22 -20.19
CA ALA A 81 34.22 108.54 -21.01
C ALA A 81 34.29 108.90 -22.52
N GLY A 82 35.51 108.99 -23.08
CA GLY A 82 35.72 109.23 -24.51
C GLY A 82 35.55 110.68 -24.99
N SER A 83 35.41 111.68 -24.11
CA SER A 83 35.35 113.10 -24.51
C SER A 83 36.08 114.05 -23.53
N LYS A 84 36.44 115.24 -24.02
CA LYS A 84 37.06 116.34 -23.24
C LYS A 84 36.42 117.69 -23.57
N SER A 85 36.38 118.60 -22.60
CA SER A 85 35.65 119.89 -22.71
C SER A 85 36.43 121.08 -22.15
N ARG A 86 36.11 122.30 -22.61
CA ARG A 86 36.69 123.58 -22.13
C ARG A 86 35.64 124.70 -22.09
N SER A 87 35.89 125.77 -21.32
CA SER A 87 34.97 126.91 -21.14
C SER A 87 35.65 128.28 -21.12
N ARG A 88 34.89 129.37 -21.34
CA ARG A 88 35.33 130.78 -21.22
C ARG A 88 34.22 131.67 -20.66
N SER A 89 34.56 132.84 -20.14
CA SER A 89 33.63 133.79 -19.51
C SER A 89 33.51 135.13 -20.26
N VAL A 90 32.46 135.90 -19.98
CA VAL A 90 32.31 137.28 -20.48
C VAL A 90 33.22 138.21 -19.70
N ALA A 91 34.15 138.88 -20.40
CA ALA A 91 35.12 139.80 -19.82
C ALA A 91 34.60 141.26 -19.83
N VAL A 92 33.86 141.65 -20.87
CA VAL A 92 33.18 142.95 -20.97
C VAL A 92 31.76 142.72 -21.45
N GLU A 93 30.79 143.24 -20.70
CA GLU A 93 29.38 143.17 -21.08
C GLU A 93 29.05 144.24 -22.13
N ALA A 94 28.21 143.88 -23.11
CA ALA A 94 27.76 144.84 -24.11
C ALA A 94 26.90 145.94 -23.45
N LYS A 95 27.25 147.20 -23.71
CA LYS A 95 26.50 148.39 -23.27
C LYS A 95 26.20 149.33 -24.43
N TYR A 96 25.14 150.13 -24.26
CA TYR A 96 24.76 151.20 -25.19
C TYR A 96 24.50 150.71 -26.62
N GLY A 97 23.91 149.52 -26.75
CA GLY A 97 23.54 148.92 -28.05
C GLY A 97 24.64 148.14 -28.76
N GLY A 98 25.73 147.75 -28.08
CA GLY A 98 26.77 146.87 -28.63
C GLY A 98 26.32 145.40 -28.78
N THR A 99 27.10 144.60 -29.54
CA THR A 99 26.77 143.20 -29.89
C THR A 99 26.93 142.22 -28.72
N PRO A 100 26.02 141.23 -28.54
CA PRO A 100 26.09 140.25 -27.45
C PRO A 100 27.16 139.16 -27.68
N CYS A 101 27.60 138.51 -26.60
CA CYS A 101 28.64 137.48 -26.62
C CYS A 101 28.18 136.12 -27.20
N GLY A 102 29.11 135.38 -27.85
CA GLY A 102 28.89 134.03 -28.40
C GLY A 102 29.06 132.87 -27.39
N LEU A 103 29.23 131.63 -27.88
CA LEU A 103 29.30 130.41 -27.06
C LEU A 103 30.45 130.42 -26.03
N GLN A 104 30.17 129.86 -24.86
CA GLN A 104 31.03 129.85 -23.66
C GLN A 104 31.54 128.44 -23.28
N SER A 105 31.10 127.38 -23.97
CA SER A 105 31.55 125.99 -23.75
C SER A 105 31.72 125.22 -25.07
N GLU A 106 32.66 124.27 -25.09
CA GLU A 106 32.97 123.39 -26.24
C GLU A 106 33.42 122.00 -25.76
N THR A 107 32.94 120.92 -26.41
CA THR A 107 33.29 119.51 -26.09
C THR A 107 33.66 118.75 -27.36
N ILE A 108 34.74 117.95 -27.30
CA ILE A 108 35.23 117.12 -28.42
C ILE A 108 35.55 115.68 -27.98
N ALA A 109 35.51 114.74 -28.92
CA ALA A 109 35.79 113.31 -28.68
C ALA A 109 37.31 113.00 -28.60
N CYS A 110 37.66 111.98 -27.82
CA CYS A 110 39.04 111.48 -27.68
C CYS A 110 39.33 110.36 -28.72
N LYS A 111 40.63 110.07 -28.96
CA LYS A 111 41.06 109.03 -29.91
C LYS A 111 41.14 107.66 -29.21
N PRO A 112 40.45 106.60 -29.70
CA PRO A 112 40.47 105.28 -29.07
C PRO A 112 41.85 104.60 -29.17
N VAL A 113 42.16 103.73 -28.20
CA VAL A 113 43.39 102.91 -28.19
C VAL A 113 43.04 101.43 -28.05
N ASP A 114 43.45 100.65 -29.04
CA ASP A 114 43.22 99.21 -29.16
C ASP A 114 44.12 98.40 -28.24
N CYS A 115 43.65 97.19 -27.88
CA CYS A 115 44.47 96.26 -27.11
C CYS A 115 45.66 95.74 -27.93
N TYR A 116 46.84 95.70 -27.31
CA TYR A 116 48.05 95.11 -27.89
C TYR A 116 48.62 94.03 -26.96
N VAL A 117 48.93 92.86 -27.51
CA VAL A 117 49.39 91.67 -26.77
C VAL A 117 50.80 91.27 -27.16
N SER A 118 51.49 90.54 -26.29
CA SER A 118 52.84 90.03 -26.56
C SER A 118 52.83 88.82 -27.52
N ARG A 119 54.04 88.36 -27.90
CA ARG A 119 54.19 87.06 -28.57
C ARG A 119 53.83 85.93 -27.61
N TRP A 120 53.36 84.82 -28.17
CA TRP A 120 53.15 83.59 -27.42
C TRP A 120 54.44 83.12 -26.71
N SER A 121 54.27 82.59 -25.50
CA SER A 121 55.30 81.82 -24.82
C SER A 121 55.60 80.53 -25.58
N ASP A 122 56.73 79.90 -25.25
CA ASP A 122 56.94 78.51 -25.64
C ASP A 122 55.85 77.62 -25.02
N TRP A 123 55.57 76.49 -25.66
CA TRP A 123 54.60 75.52 -25.16
C TRP A 123 55.08 74.90 -23.85
N SER A 124 54.16 74.75 -22.89
CA SER A 124 54.43 74.00 -21.66
C SER A 124 54.71 72.52 -21.94
N ALA A 125 55.29 71.80 -20.98
CA ALA A 125 55.45 70.35 -21.08
C ALA A 125 54.07 69.66 -21.17
N CYS A 126 53.96 68.54 -21.88
CA CYS A 126 52.72 67.78 -21.99
C CYS A 126 52.21 67.37 -20.60
N ALA A 127 50.98 67.77 -20.26
CA ALA A 127 50.32 67.28 -19.06
C ALA A 127 50.15 65.75 -19.14
N ALA A 128 50.63 65.04 -18.12
CA ALA A 128 50.74 63.58 -18.14
C ALA A 128 49.40 62.84 -18.28
N LEU A 129 48.31 63.43 -17.78
CA LEU A 129 46.97 62.82 -17.71
C LEU A 129 46.19 62.98 -19.01
N ASP A 130 46.12 64.20 -19.57
CA ASP A 130 45.25 64.54 -20.70
C ASP A 130 46.00 65.01 -21.95
N GLY A 131 47.34 65.00 -21.91
CA GLY A 131 48.18 65.30 -23.07
C GLY A 131 48.16 66.75 -23.51
N LYS A 132 47.63 67.67 -22.70
CA LYS A 132 47.52 69.08 -23.10
C LYS A 132 48.83 69.84 -22.89
N GLN A 133 49.15 70.69 -23.85
CA GLN A 133 50.14 71.75 -23.74
C GLN A 133 49.45 73.09 -23.89
N THR A 134 49.91 74.07 -23.12
CA THR A 134 49.38 75.42 -23.07
C THR A 134 50.47 76.41 -23.40
N SER A 135 50.12 77.45 -24.15
CA SER A 135 50.98 78.61 -24.41
C SER A 135 50.18 79.87 -24.08
N THR A 136 50.83 80.82 -23.42
CA THR A 136 50.20 82.03 -22.89
C THR A 136 50.89 83.28 -23.44
N ARG A 137 50.17 84.40 -23.51
CA ARG A 137 50.72 85.71 -23.86
C ARG A 137 50.12 86.79 -22.96
N ASP A 138 50.86 87.88 -22.78
CA ASP A 138 50.48 88.97 -21.88
C ASP A 138 49.84 90.11 -22.65
N ILE A 139 48.94 90.85 -21.98
CA ILE A 139 48.39 92.10 -22.48
C ILE A 139 49.41 93.21 -22.19
N LEU A 140 49.99 93.77 -23.26
CA LEU A 140 50.98 94.85 -23.16
C LEU A 140 50.29 96.21 -23.06
N VAL A 141 49.15 96.38 -23.73
CA VAL A 141 48.33 97.60 -23.68
C VAL A 141 46.88 97.20 -23.51
N HIS A 142 46.26 97.67 -22.43
CA HIS A 142 44.83 97.47 -22.20
C HIS A 142 44.02 98.45 -23.06
N PRO A 143 42.86 98.05 -23.60
CA PRO A 143 42.03 98.93 -24.39
C PRO A 143 41.35 100.00 -23.52
N TYR A 144 41.33 101.24 -24.00
CA TYR A 144 40.62 102.36 -23.37
C TYR A 144 39.96 103.25 -24.42
N ASP A 145 39.00 104.06 -23.97
CA ASP A 145 38.22 104.98 -24.80
C ASP A 145 37.53 104.33 -26.02
N GLY A 146 37.08 103.07 -25.87
CA GLY A 146 36.32 102.35 -26.90
C GLY A 146 37.15 101.57 -27.92
N GLY A 147 38.45 101.34 -27.66
CA GLY A 147 39.29 100.45 -28.47
C GLY A 147 38.88 98.98 -28.42
N THR A 148 39.39 98.20 -29.38
CA THR A 148 39.09 96.77 -29.54
C THR A 148 39.56 95.91 -28.35
N ALA A 149 38.74 94.94 -27.95
CA ALA A 149 39.04 94.02 -26.86
C ALA A 149 40.23 93.11 -27.20
N CYS A 150 40.94 92.65 -26.17
CA CYS A 150 42.09 91.78 -26.34
C CYS A 150 41.68 90.42 -26.93
N PRO A 151 42.45 89.87 -27.90
CA PRO A 151 42.26 88.50 -28.37
C PRO A 151 42.67 87.49 -27.28
N ASP A 152 42.33 86.21 -27.47
CA ASP A 152 42.60 85.16 -26.48
C ASP A 152 44.06 85.15 -26.02
N VAL A 153 44.27 85.07 -24.71
CA VAL A 153 45.59 85.11 -24.06
C VAL A 153 46.14 83.72 -23.71
N VAL A 154 45.37 82.65 -23.98
CA VAL A 154 45.75 81.25 -23.77
C VAL A 154 45.34 80.43 -24.99
N GLN A 155 46.24 79.56 -25.46
CA GLN A 155 45.95 78.57 -26.49
C GLN A 155 46.41 77.17 -26.05
N THR A 156 45.75 76.13 -26.56
CA THR A 156 45.95 74.73 -26.15
C THR A 156 46.18 73.82 -27.36
N GLN A 157 47.12 72.89 -27.24
CA GLN A 157 47.38 71.81 -28.20
C GLN A 157 47.46 70.44 -27.48
N TYR A 158 47.29 69.35 -28.22
CA TYR A 158 47.39 67.97 -27.70
C TYR A 158 48.65 67.26 -28.20
N CYS A 159 49.30 66.53 -27.30
CA CYS A 159 50.42 65.64 -27.61
C CYS A 159 49.92 64.33 -28.25
N PRO A 160 50.75 63.67 -29.08
CA PRO A 160 50.40 62.36 -29.65
C PRO A 160 50.17 61.33 -28.54
N LYS A 161 49.04 60.63 -28.60
CA LYS A 161 48.69 59.60 -27.61
C LYS A 161 49.66 58.43 -27.69
N VAL A 162 50.03 57.88 -26.53
CA VAL A 162 50.81 56.64 -26.45
C VAL A 162 49.92 55.59 -25.81
N ASP A 163 49.59 54.55 -26.56
CA ASP A 163 48.81 53.41 -26.07
C ASP A 163 49.69 52.47 -25.26
N CYS A 164 49.08 51.75 -24.31
CA CYS A 164 49.80 50.75 -23.55
C CYS A 164 50.25 49.57 -24.41
N VAL A 165 51.53 49.22 -24.36
CA VAL A 165 52.09 48.01 -24.97
C VAL A 165 52.50 47.05 -23.85
N VAL A 166 52.14 45.79 -24.00
CA VAL A 166 52.48 44.70 -23.08
C VAL A 166 53.41 43.71 -23.77
N GLY A 167 54.28 43.08 -22.98
CA GLY A 167 55.18 42.05 -23.46
C GLY A 167 54.51 40.69 -23.65
N GLU A 168 55.32 39.71 -24.00
CA GLU A 168 54.90 38.30 -24.10
C GLU A 168 54.45 37.75 -22.75
N TRP A 169 53.57 36.75 -22.80
CA TRP A 169 53.17 36.00 -21.62
C TRP A 169 54.33 35.19 -21.05
N SER A 170 54.41 35.14 -19.72
CA SER A 170 55.24 34.16 -19.03
C SER A 170 54.80 32.73 -19.37
N ALA A 171 55.66 31.76 -19.06
CA ALA A 171 55.22 30.37 -18.98
C ALA A 171 54.05 30.25 -17.98
N TRP A 172 53.19 29.26 -18.20
CA TRP A 172 52.17 28.89 -17.22
C TRP A 172 52.84 28.45 -15.91
N GLY A 173 52.36 28.98 -14.79
CA GLY A 173 52.73 28.49 -13.47
C GLY A 173 52.21 27.06 -13.22
N GLU A 174 52.60 26.50 -12.08
CA GLU A 174 52.11 25.18 -11.66
C GLU A 174 50.61 25.21 -11.32
N CYS A 175 49.96 24.05 -11.41
CA CYS A 175 48.57 23.90 -11.04
C CYS A 175 48.39 24.08 -9.53
N ALA A 176 47.62 25.08 -9.11
CA ALA A 176 47.25 25.24 -7.71
C ALA A 176 46.38 24.05 -7.27
N GLN A 177 46.86 23.27 -6.30
CA GLN A 177 46.21 22.02 -5.88
C GLN A 177 44.78 22.22 -5.34
N SER A 178 44.50 23.37 -4.73
CA SER A 178 43.19 23.69 -4.15
C SER A 178 42.13 24.10 -5.16
N THR A 179 42.52 24.74 -6.27
CA THR A 179 41.57 25.30 -7.26
C THR A 179 41.65 24.64 -8.62
N GLY A 180 42.71 23.87 -8.89
CA GLY A 180 43.01 23.30 -10.21
C GLY A 180 43.27 24.33 -11.29
N ALA A 181 43.53 25.58 -10.90
CA ALA A 181 43.86 26.66 -11.82
C ALA A 181 45.37 26.86 -11.90
N LYS A 182 45.84 27.22 -13.10
CA LYS A 182 47.19 27.72 -13.36
C LYS A 182 47.09 29.14 -13.91
N THR A 183 48.06 29.97 -13.58
CA THR A 183 48.10 31.38 -14.00
C THR A 183 49.38 31.70 -14.75
N ARG A 184 49.31 32.68 -15.65
CA ARG A 184 50.48 33.31 -16.27
C ARG A 184 50.31 34.82 -16.30
N THR A 185 51.42 35.54 -16.32
CA THR A 185 51.43 37.00 -16.28
C THR A 185 52.25 37.59 -17.41
N ARG A 186 51.99 38.85 -17.77
CA ARG A 186 52.81 39.63 -18.71
C ARG A 186 53.02 41.03 -18.15
N LEU A 187 54.14 41.65 -18.51
CA LEU A 187 54.51 42.96 -18.03
C LEU A 187 54.17 44.06 -19.04
N ILE A 188 53.94 45.27 -18.55
CA ILE A 188 53.81 46.45 -19.37
C ILE A 188 55.20 46.83 -19.89
N THR A 189 55.38 46.88 -21.20
CA THR A 189 56.63 47.34 -21.85
C THR A 189 56.56 48.82 -22.19
N THR A 190 55.36 49.39 -22.36
CA THR A 190 55.16 50.82 -22.60
C THR A 190 53.90 51.26 -21.88
N SER A 191 54.05 52.16 -20.90
CA SER A 191 52.93 52.72 -20.16
C SER A 191 52.12 53.68 -21.02
N PRO A 192 50.78 53.73 -20.87
CA PRO A 192 49.96 54.66 -21.62
C PRO A 192 50.23 56.10 -21.16
N LEU A 193 50.38 57.02 -22.11
CA LEU A 193 50.57 58.44 -21.86
C LEU A 193 49.55 59.27 -22.65
N TYR A 194 49.22 60.45 -22.12
CA TYR A 194 48.43 61.47 -22.84
C TYR A 194 47.02 61.01 -23.24
N GLY A 195 46.39 60.17 -22.42
CA GLY A 195 45.05 59.64 -22.69
C GLY A 195 44.99 58.56 -23.78
N GLY A 196 46.08 57.80 -23.96
CA GLY A 196 46.11 56.56 -24.74
C GLY A 196 45.38 55.40 -24.06
N VAL A 197 45.21 54.29 -24.79
CA VAL A 197 44.43 53.13 -24.36
C VAL A 197 45.09 52.44 -23.15
N ALA A 198 44.29 52.13 -22.13
CA ALA A 198 44.73 51.41 -20.94
C ALA A 198 45.20 49.98 -21.27
N CYS A 199 46.11 49.45 -20.45
CA CYS A 199 46.67 48.12 -20.69
C CYS A 199 45.60 47.03 -20.65
N PRO A 200 45.67 46.03 -21.56
CA PRO A 200 44.82 44.85 -21.46
C PRO A 200 45.17 44.03 -20.20
N ALA A 201 44.40 42.99 -19.91
CA ALA A 201 44.63 42.13 -18.75
C ALA A 201 46.09 41.62 -18.70
N LEU A 202 46.72 41.77 -17.55
CA LEU A 202 48.12 41.39 -17.29
C LEU A 202 48.26 39.98 -16.69
N THR A 203 47.13 39.36 -16.34
CA THR A 203 47.06 38.02 -15.76
C THR A 203 46.02 37.20 -16.52
N GLU A 204 46.34 35.94 -16.80
CA GLU A 204 45.43 34.98 -17.39
C GLU A 204 45.37 33.72 -16.53
N THR A 205 44.16 33.16 -16.39
CA THR A 205 43.89 31.97 -15.59
C THR A 205 43.28 30.89 -16.47
N ALA A 206 43.82 29.67 -16.42
CA ALA A 206 43.28 28.50 -17.09
C ALA A 206 43.17 27.32 -16.10
N PHE A 207 42.30 26.36 -16.39
CA PHE A 207 42.17 25.15 -15.57
C PHE A 207 43.08 24.02 -16.08
N CYS A 208 43.57 23.23 -15.14
CA CYS A 208 44.39 22.07 -15.42
C CYS A 208 43.54 20.90 -15.92
N ALA A 209 44.15 20.01 -16.71
CA ALA A 209 43.46 18.82 -17.19
C ALA A 209 43.10 17.90 -16.01
N PRO A 210 41.91 17.27 -16.03
CA PRO A 210 41.50 16.35 -14.97
C PRO A 210 42.44 15.14 -14.93
N VAL A 211 42.91 14.81 -13.73
CA VAL A 211 43.70 13.59 -13.48
C VAL A 211 42.77 12.58 -12.82
N ASN A 212 42.43 11.52 -13.54
CA ASN A 212 41.59 10.44 -13.04
C ASN A 212 42.35 9.59 -12.02
N CYS A 213 41.61 9.05 -11.04
CA CYS A 213 42.22 8.12 -10.12
C CYS A 213 42.65 6.83 -10.81
N VAL A 214 43.89 6.39 -10.54
CA VAL A 214 44.42 5.08 -10.94
C VAL A 214 44.67 4.27 -9.68
N MET A 215 44.17 3.04 -9.68
CA MET A 215 44.32 2.08 -8.58
C MET A 215 45.16 0.90 -9.05
N THR A 216 45.83 0.21 -8.13
CA THR A 216 46.49 -1.07 -8.41
C THR A 216 45.48 -2.14 -8.80
N GLU A 217 45.98 -3.21 -9.42
CA GLU A 217 45.25 -4.47 -9.50
C GLU A 217 44.87 -4.96 -8.11
N TRP A 218 43.76 -5.69 -8.02
CA TRP A 218 43.35 -6.28 -6.77
C TRP A 218 44.40 -7.28 -6.27
N SER A 219 44.64 -7.26 -4.96
CA SER A 219 45.37 -8.35 -4.31
C SER A 219 44.63 -9.68 -4.47
N ALA A 220 45.36 -10.78 -4.28
CA ALA A 220 44.74 -12.09 -4.14
C ALA A 220 43.71 -12.06 -3.00
N TRP A 221 42.64 -12.87 -3.13
CA TRP A 221 41.69 -13.04 -2.05
C TRP A 221 42.39 -13.55 -0.78
N GLY A 222 42.14 -12.88 0.34
CA GLY A 222 42.58 -13.35 1.65
C GLY A 222 41.91 -14.67 2.04
N SER A 223 42.40 -15.29 3.12
CA SER A 223 41.79 -16.49 3.69
C SER A 223 40.34 -16.23 4.09
N CYS A 224 39.49 -17.26 3.96
CA CYS A 224 38.11 -17.17 4.40
C CYS A 224 38.04 -16.88 5.90
N ASN A 225 37.27 -15.88 6.29
CA ASN A 225 36.95 -15.64 7.69
C ASN A 225 35.83 -16.60 8.13
N GLU A 226 36.14 -17.51 9.06
CA GLU A 226 35.18 -18.52 9.51
C GLU A 226 33.96 -17.94 10.23
N ALA A 227 34.08 -16.79 10.90
CA ALA A 227 32.99 -16.17 11.64
C ALA A 227 31.97 -15.48 10.73
N THR A 228 32.42 -14.90 9.61
CA THR A 228 31.56 -14.15 8.69
C THR A 228 31.24 -14.90 7.40
N GLY A 229 32.02 -15.93 7.04
CA GLY A 229 31.87 -16.65 5.78
C GLY A 229 32.25 -15.83 4.55
N LEU A 230 33.07 -14.79 4.75
CA LEU A 230 33.48 -13.86 3.70
C LEU A 230 35.01 -13.85 3.55
N LYS A 231 35.48 -13.70 2.32
CA LYS A 231 36.87 -13.41 1.96
C LYS A 231 36.99 -11.96 1.52
N LEU A 232 38.11 -11.33 1.87
CA LEU A 232 38.40 -9.91 1.59
C LEU A 232 39.61 -9.81 0.65
N ARG A 233 39.54 -8.92 -0.33
CA ARG A 233 40.73 -8.45 -1.06
C ARG A 233 40.79 -6.93 -1.06
N THR A 234 41.99 -6.40 -1.19
CA THR A 234 42.26 -4.96 -1.16
C THR A 234 43.07 -4.51 -2.37
N ARG A 235 42.94 -3.22 -2.71
CA ARG A 235 43.80 -2.53 -3.69
C ARG A 235 44.14 -1.14 -3.16
N THR A 236 45.13 -0.50 -3.75
CA THR A 236 45.66 0.79 -3.31
C THR A 236 45.60 1.82 -4.44
N ILE A 237 45.61 3.10 -4.08
CA ILE A 237 45.63 4.21 -5.04
C ILE A 237 47.09 4.46 -5.45
N THR A 238 47.40 4.38 -6.74
CA THR A 238 48.71 4.78 -7.29
C THR A 238 48.71 6.23 -7.75
N THR A 239 47.58 6.71 -8.24
CA THR A 239 47.42 8.10 -8.69
C THR A 239 46.11 8.62 -8.14
N PRO A 240 46.12 9.59 -7.21
CA PRO A 240 44.89 10.18 -6.69
C PRO A 240 44.22 11.06 -7.75
N ALA A 241 42.89 11.13 -7.68
CA ALA A 241 42.13 12.05 -8.52
C ALA A 241 42.48 13.50 -8.18
N ASN A 242 42.82 14.31 -9.19
CA ASN A 242 43.07 15.74 -9.05
C ASN A 242 42.34 16.53 -10.14
N PHE A 243 42.10 17.82 -9.89
CA PHE A 243 41.60 18.79 -10.87
C PHE A 243 40.27 18.39 -11.54
N GLY A 244 39.34 17.79 -10.78
CA GLY A 244 38.03 17.36 -11.30
C GLY A 244 38.04 16.01 -12.03
N GLY A 245 39.11 15.22 -11.92
CA GLY A 245 39.13 13.84 -12.40
C GLY A 245 38.20 12.91 -11.63
N THR A 246 37.89 11.77 -12.24
CA THR A 246 37.00 10.75 -11.65
C THR A 246 37.57 10.20 -10.33
N PRO A 247 36.75 10.15 -9.26
CA PRO A 247 37.20 9.68 -7.95
C PRO A 247 37.48 8.17 -7.97
N CYS A 248 38.34 7.72 -7.05
CA CYS A 248 38.63 6.30 -6.89
C CYS A 248 37.38 5.52 -6.45
N GLY A 249 37.22 4.30 -6.97
CA GLY A 249 36.22 3.36 -6.47
C GLY A 249 36.63 2.74 -5.13
N SER A 250 35.89 1.73 -4.67
CA SER A 250 36.19 1.03 -3.42
C SER A 250 37.59 0.42 -3.42
N LEU A 251 38.29 0.54 -2.29
CA LEU A 251 39.62 -0.04 -2.06
C LEU A 251 39.58 -1.43 -1.40
N THR A 252 38.39 -1.83 -0.97
CA THR A 252 38.10 -3.12 -0.36
C THR A 252 36.95 -3.78 -1.11
N GLU A 253 37.06 -5.09 -1.30
CA GLU A 253 36.00 -5.89 -1.89
C GLU A 253 35.83 -7.18 -1.09
N THR A 254 34.57 -7.54 -0.86
CA THR A 254 34.19 -8.68 -0.03
C THR A 254 33.39 -9.64 -0.89
N ALA A 255 33.76 -10.92 -0.86
CA ALA A 255 33.02 -11.98 -1.53
C ALA A 255 32.70 -13.11 -0.54
N SER A 256 31.64 -13.86 -0.80
CA SER A 256 31.36 -15.09 -0.08
C SER A 256 32.50 -16.09 -0.29
N CYS A 257 32.79 -16.86 0.76
CA CYS A 257 33.71 -17.98 0.63
C CYS A 257 33.11 -19.06 -0.27
N ASP A 258 33.98 -19.88 -0.85
CA ASP A 258 33.55 -20.95 -1.74
C ASP A 258 32.81 -22.02 -0.90
N PRO A 259 31.67 -22.53 -1.38
CA PRO A 259 30.84 -23.45 -0.62
C PRO A 259 31.62 -24.72 -0.29
N VAL A 260 31.52 -25.17 0.97
CA VAL A 260 32.06 -26.45 1.42
C VAL A 260 30.89 -27.39 1.65
N ASP A 261 30.76 -28.38 0.78
CA ASP A 261 29.72 -29.38 0.87
C ASP A 261 29.96 -30.34 2.02
N CYS A 262 28.86 -30.83 2.61
CA CYS A 262 28.98 -31.83 3.65
C CYS A 262 29.44 -33.18 3.10
N VAL A 263 30.49 -33.74 3.70
CA VAL A 263 30.99 -35.09 3.42
C VAL A 263 30.72 -35.98 4.61
N VAL A 264 30.08 -37.13 4.36
CA VAL A 264 29.78 -38.16 5.35
C VAL A 264 30.70 -39.36 5.15
N GLY A 265 31.03 -40.03 6.24
CA GLY A 265 31.84 -41.24 6.23
C GLY A 265 31.05 -42.49 5.85
N GLU A 266 31.70 -43.65 5.98
CA GLU A 266 31.05 -44.93 5.75
C GLU A 266 29.99 -45.24 6.83
N TRP A 267 29.02 -46.07 6.45
CA TRP A 267 28.01 -46.56 7.37
C TRP A 267 28.63 -47.50 8.41
N GLY A 268 28.27 -47.30 9.67
CA GLY A 268 28.49 -48.29 10.71
C GLY A 268 27.70 -49.58 10.46
N VAL A 269 27.96 -50.58 11.29
CA VAL A 269 27.20 -51.84 11.28
C VAL A 269 25.74 -51.59 11.67
N TRP A 270 24.85 -52.44 11.18
CA TRP A 270 23.46 -52.45 11.64
C TRP A 270 23.41 -52.83 13.13
N GLY A 271 22.68 -52.04 13.92
CA GLY A 271 22.30 -52.45 15.27
C GLY A 271 21.29 -53.60 15.24
N ASP A 272 20.97 -54.10 16.42
CA ASP A 272 19.96 -55.14 16.60
C ASP A 272 18.54 -54.61 16.33
N CYS A 273 17.62 -55.52 16.02
CA CYS A 273 16.20 -55.20 15.88
C CYS A 273 15.63 -54.79 17.24
N ASN A 274 15.21 -53.53 17.35
CA ASN A 274 14.53 -53.04 18.53
C ASN A 274 13.11 -53.67 18.61
N LEU A 275 12.79 -54.29 19.74
CA LEU A 275 11.54 -55.04 19.94
C LEU A 275 10.29 -54.13 19.93
N ASP A 276 10.41 -52.90 20.41
CA ASP A 276 9.28 -51.96 20.52
C ASP A 276 8.96 -51.30 19.17
N THR A 277 9.99 -50.93 18.41
CA THR A 277 9.83 -50.19 17.14
C THR A 277 9.84 -51.10 15.91
N GLY A 278 10.28 -52.35 16.04
CA GLY A 278 10.40 -53.27 14.93
C GLY A 278 11.47 -52.89 13.91
N ALA A 279 12.37 -51.98 14.25
CA ALA A 279 13.37 -51.46 13.34
C ALA A 279 14.79 -51.62 13.91
N LYS A 280 15.74 -51.77 13.00
CA LYS A 280 17.16 -51.63 13.29
C LYS A 280 17.70 -50.38 12.61
N GLN A 281 18.70 -49.76 13.22
CA GLN A 281 19.32 -48.54 12.72
C GLN A 281 20.83 -48.69 12.58
N ARG A 282 21.40 -47.95 11.65
CA ARG A 282 22.84 -47.70 11.55
C ARG A 282 23.08 -46.21 11.32
N THR A 283 24.24 -45.73 11.77
CA THR A 283 24.64 -44.34 11.64
C THR A 283 25.97 -44.21 10.89
N ARG A 284 26.21 -43.06 10.27
CA ARG A 284 27.50 -42.69 9.68
C ARG A 284 27.95 -41.32 10.20
N PRO A 285 29.25 -41.10 10.44
CA PRO A 285 29.74 -39.82 10.94
C PRO A 285 29.75 -38.77 9.83
N VAL A 286 29.60 -37.50 10.22
CA VAL A 286 29.92 -36.37 9.34
C VAL A 286 31.42 -36.13 9.41
N VAL A 287 32.12 -36.33 8.29
CA VAL A 287 33.59 -36.15 8.18
C VAL A 287 33.92 -34.69 7.92
N THR A 288 33.10 -34.00 7.12
CA THR A 288 33.22 -32.57 6.85
C THR A 288 31.84 -31.96 6.95
N ALA A 289 31.64 -31.06 7.90
CA ALA A 289 30.38 -30.32 8.04
C ALA A 289 30.27 -29.26 6.95
N MET A 290 29.04 -28.99 6.49
CA MET A 290 28.80 -27.94 5.51
C MET A 290 29.27 -26.57 6.03
N LYS A 291 29.91 -25.77 5.18
CA LYS A 291 30.22 -24.35 5.44
C LYS A 291 29.85 -23.51 4.20
N TYR A 292 29.59 -22.22 4.41
CA TYR A 292 29.44 -21.21 3.36
C TYR A 292 28.39 -21.55 2.28
N ASN A 293 27.18 -21.96 2.69
CA ASN A 293 26.09 -22.38 1.81
C ASN A 293 26.39 -23.62 0.94
N GLY A 294 27.31 -24.49 1.36
CA GLY A 294 27.46 -25.81 0.75
C GLY A 294 26.26 -26.73 0.98
N VAL A 295 26.24 -27.86 0.28
CA VAL A 295 25.15 -28.84 0.35
C VAL A 295 25.04 -29.45 1.74
N VAL A 296 23.80 -29.49 2.26
CA VAL A 296 23.47 -30.12 3.56
C VAL A 296 23.83 -31.61 3.55
N CYS A 297 24.21 -32.13 4.73
CA CYS A 297 24.54 -33.55 4.85
C CYS A 297 23.36 -34.43 4.42
N PRO A 298 23.58 -35.47 3.60
CA PRO A 298 22.57 -36.50 3.41
C PRO A 298 22.29 -37.21 4.75
N ALA A 299 21.18 -37.94 4.84
CA ALA A 299 20.77 -38.60 6.08
C ALA A 299 21.93 -39.38 6.74
N THR A 300 22.17 -39.10 8.02
CA THR A 300 23.24 -39.72 8.83
C THR A 300 22.75 -40.92 9.63
N THR A 301 21.44 -41.20 9.59
CA THR A 301 20.79 -42.36 10.19
C THR A 301 19.95 -43.06 9.12
N GLU A 302 20.12 -44.36 9.02
CA GLU A 302 19.29 -45.20 8.15
C GLU A 302 18.50 -46.18 9.02
N THR A 303 17.21 -46.33 8.71
CA THR A 303 16.30 -47.23 9.44
C THR A 303 15.82 -48.32 8.49
N LEU A 304 15.96 -49.57 8.92
CA LEU A 304 15.42 -50.73 8.20
C LEU A 304 14.47 -51.47 9.14
N TYR A 305 13.25 -51.73 8.66
CA TYR A 305 12.27 -52.51 9.40
C TYR A 305 12.60 -53.99 9.35
N CYS A 306 12.51 -54.64 10.49
CA CYS A 306 12.71 -56.07 10.64
C CYS A 306 11.50 -56.83 10.08
N THR A 307 11.71 -58.07 9.66
CA THR A 307 10.64 -58.90 9.09
C THR A 307 9.58 -59.15 10.15
N LYS A 308 8.34 -58.75 9.86
CA LYS A 308 7.20 -58.97 10.75
C LYS A 308 6.99 -60.46 10.98
N GLN A 309 6.75 -60.84 12.22
CA GLN A 309 6.43 -62.21 12.59
C GLN A 309 5.03 -62.23 13.20
N ASP A 310 4.12 -62.95 12.55
CA ASP A 310 2.75 -63.09 13.03
C ASP A 310 2.66 -64.12 14.16
N CYS A 311 1.74 -63.89 15.09
CA CYS A 311 1.50 -64.86 16.16
C CYS A 311 0.92 -66.15 15.57
N GLN A 312 1.52 -67.28 15.95
CA GLN A 312 1.00 -68.62 15.68
C GLN A 312 0.51 -69.24 16.98
N VAL A 313 -0.66 -69.88 16.94
CA VAL A 313 -1.28 -70.49 18.12
C VAL A 313 -1.20 -72.01 18.05
N ASN A 314 -1.15 -72.66 19.22
CA ASN A 314 -1.32 -74.09 19.32
C ASN A 314 -2.79 -74.49 19.06
N ASP A 315 -3.02 -75.78 18.84
CA ASP A 315 -4.36 -76.33 18.74
C ASP A 315 -5.17 -76.09 20.03
N TRP A 316 -6.50 -76.06 19.88
CA TRP A 316 -7.40 -75.90 21.01
C TRP A 316 -7.27 -77.04 22.01
N GLY A 317 -7.19 -76.71 23.29
CA GLY A 317 -7.37 -77.67 24.37
C GLY A 317 -8.80 -78.24 24.41
N SER A 318 -8.98 -79.30 25.19
CA SER A 318 -10.30 -79.90 25.41
C SER A 318 -11.29 -78.91 26.03
N TRP A 319 -12.58 -79.09 25.71
CA TRP A 319 -13.66 -78.36 26.37
C TRP A 319 -13.71 -78.69 27.87
N SER A 320 -13.94 -77.67 28.69
CA SER A 320 -14.27 -77.84 30.10
C SER A 320 -15.60 -78.58 30.27
N SER A 321 -15.83 -79.09 31.49
CA SER A 321 -17.17 -79.50 31.91
C SER A 321 -18.17 -78.34 31.78
N CYS A 322 -19.44 -78.65 31.53
CA CYS A 322 -20.49 -77.64 31.43
C CYS A 322 -20.68 -76.92 32.77
N ASN A 323 -20.61 -75.59 32.76
CA ASN A 323 -20.88 -74.79 33.94
C ASN A 323 -22.40 -74.69 34.17
N PHE A 324 -22.88 -75.16 35.32
CA PHE A 324 -24.30 -75.21 35.65
C PHE A 324 -24.96 -73.82 35.73
N ALA A 325 -24.23 -72.79 36.16
CA ALA A 325 -24.77 -71.43 36.32
C ALA A 325 -24.90 -70.69 34.98
N THR A 326 -23.96 -70.90 34.04
CA THR A 326 -23.91 -70.16 32.78
C THR A 326 -24.39 -70.95 31.56
N GLY A 327 -24.52 -72.28 31.67
CA GLY A 327 -24.90 -73.16 30.57
C GLY A 327 -23.88 -73.19 29.43
N LYS A 328 -22.62 -72.84 29.71
CA LYS A 328 -21.52 -72.78 28.74
C LYS A 328 -20.36 -73.69 29.14
N LYS A 329 -19.66 -74.19 28.13
CA LYS A 329 -18.35 -74.85 28.24
C LYS A 329 -17.28 -73.96 27.61
N THR A 330 -16.07 -73.98 28.16
CA THR A 330 -14.95 -73.11 27.73
C THR A 330 -13.74 -73.96 27.33
N ARG A 331 -13.00 -73.54 26.32
CA ARG A 331 -11.68 -74.11 26.00
C ARG A 331 -10.66 -73.01 25.72
N SER A 332 -9.39 -73.30 25.92
CA SER A 332 -8.29 -72.35 25.71
C SER A 332 -7.17 -72.94 24.87
N ARG A 333 -6.34 -72.08 24.28
CA ARG A 333 -5.10 -72.40 23.56
C ARG A 333 -4.02 -71.37 23.89
N THR A 334 -2.75 -71.71 23.68
CA THR A 334 -1.62 -70.82 23.94
C THR A 334 -0.91 -70.41 22.65
N PRO A 335 -0.23 -69.24 22.62
CA PRO A 335 0.68 -68.90 21.55
C PRO A 335 1.81 -69.93 21.44
N LYS A 336 2.06 -70.44 20.24
CA LYS A 336 3.24 -71.24 19.87
C LYS A 336 4.42 -70.33 19.50
N ILE A 337 4.11 -69.24 18.81
CA ILE A 337 5.04 -68.18 18.43
C ILE A 337 4.33 -66.86 18.73
N TYR A 338 4.98 -65.97 19.48
CA TYR A 338 4.48 -64.63 19.75
C TYR A 338 4.69 -63.71 18.55
N ASP A 339 3.82 -62.72 18.40
CA ASP A 339 4.01 -61.67 17.41
C ASP A 339 5.23 -60.82 17.78
N LEU A 340 6.09 -60.55 16.79
CA LEU A 340 7.25 -59.66 16.92
C LEU A 340 7.21 -58.61 15.81
N PHE A 341 7.72 -57.42 16.13
CA PHE A 341 7.93 -56.33 15.18
C PHE A 341 6.64 -55.84 14.48
N GLY A 342 5.51 -55.86 15.21
CA GLY A 342 4.21 -55.39 14.69
C GLY A 342 3.55 -56.34 13.68
N GLY A 343 3.81 -57.65 13.82
CA GLY A 343 3.02 -58.70 13.18
C GLY A 343 1.61 -58.80 13.74
N GLN A 344 0.79 -59.68 13.16
CA GLN A 344 -0.59 -59.85 13.58
C GLN A 344 -0.66 -60.46 15.00
N ALA A 345 -1.32 -59.75 15.91
CA ALA A 345 -1.55 -60.18 17.28
C ALA A 345 -2.29 -61.52 17.32
N CYS A 346 -2.05 -62.29 18.39
CA CYS A 346 -2.67 -63.60 18.55
C CYS A 346 -4.20 -63.51 18.46
N PRO A 347 -4.86 -64.38 17.66
CA PRO A 347 -6.31 -64.48 17.65
C PRO A 347 -6.82 -64.94 19.03
N GLN A 348 -8.13 -64.86 19.25
CA GLN A 348 -8.75 -65.21 20.55
C GLN A 348 -8.22 -66.55 21.08
N LEU A 349 -7.72 -66.52 22.32
CA LEU A 349 -7.07 -67.64 23.00
C LEU A 349 -8.02 -68.41 23.93
N SER A 350 -9.25 -67.94 24.07
CA SER A 350 -10.32 -68.55 24.86
C SER A 350 -11.63 -68.42 24.12
N GLU A 351 -12.43 -69.48 24.10
CA GLU A 351 -13.78 -69.43 23.53
C GLU A 351 -14.79 -70.22 24.36
N ASN A 352 -16.04 -69.77 24.27
CA ASN A 352 -17.18 -70.35 24.98
C ASN A 352 -18.19 -70.89 23.97
N ALA A 353 -18.68 -72.11 24.21
CA ALA A 353 -19.80 -72.70 23.49
C ALA A 353 -20.95 -73.00 24.44
N ALA A 354 -22.18 -73.00 23.92
CA ALA A 354 -23.34 -73.47 24.67
C ALA A 354 -23.20 -74.97 24.98
N CYS A 355 -23.76 -75.39 26.11
CA CYS A 355 -23.88 -76.80 26.42
C CYS A 355 -25.01 -77.45 25.63
N ASP A 356 -24.88 -78.74 25.38
CA ASP A 356 -25.86 -79.51 24.62
C ASP A 356 -27.16 -79.64 25.44
N PRO A 357 -28.34 -79.29 24.87
CA PRO A 357 -29.60 -79.26 25.61
C PRO A 357 -30.03 -80.68 26.01
N ALA A 358 -30.32 -80.89 27.29
CA ALA A 358 -30.81 -82.16 27.81
C ALA A 358 -32.33 -82.07 28.07
N ALA A 359 -33.12 -82.75 27.25
CA ALA A 359 -34.58 -82.79 27.37
C ALA A 359 -35.04 -83.52 28.65
N CYS A 360 -36.22 -83.13 29.15
CA CYS A 360 -36.85 -83.83 30.27
C CYS A 360 -37.20 -85.28 29.88
N GLN A 361 -37.00 -86.23 30.78
CA GLN A 361 -37.43 -87.62 30.62
C GLN A 361 -38.47 -87.98 31.68
N VAL A 362 -39.51 -88.69 31.27
CA VAL A 362 -40.60 -89.19 32.13
C VAL A 362 -40.56 -90.72 32.20
N SER A 363 -41.11 -91.30 33.27
CA SER A 363 -41.25 -92.73 33.44
C SER A 363 -42.29 -93.31 32.48
N GLU A 364 -42.31 -94.64 32.37
CA GLU A 364 -43.45 -95.36 31.81
C GLU A 364 -44.75 -95.03 32.56
N TRP A 365 -45.88 -95.18 31.88
CA TRP A 365 -47.19 -95.01 32.48
C TRP A 365 -47.45 -96.09 33.53
N GLY A 366 -47.98 -95.68 34.69
CA GLY A 366 -48.54 -96.60 35.68
C GLY A 366 -49.82 -97.28 35.16
N ASP A 367 -50.31 -98.23 35.94
CA ASP A 367 -51.52 -98.97 35.61
C ASP A 367 -52.76 -98.06 35.56
N TRP A 368 -53.74 -98.47 34.74
CA TRP A 368 -55.04 -97.83 34.73
C TRP A 368 -55.76 -98.07 36.06
N SER A 369 -56.38 -97.02 36.59
CA SER A 369 -57.34 -97.15 37.69
C SER A 369 -58.52 -98.04 37.28
N GLY A 370 -59.22 -98.60 38.27
CA GLY A 370 -60.54 -99.20 38.04
C GLY A 370 -61.50 -98.21 37.38
N CYS A 371 -62.49 -98.71 36.65
CA CYS A 371 -63.48 -97.84 36.01
C CYS A 371 -64.34 -97.17 37.07
N ASN A 372 -64.37 -95.83 37.06
CA ASN A 372 -65.20 -95.10 38.01
C ASN A 372 -66.70 -95.35 37.69
N PRO A 373 -67.51 -95.84 38.65
CA PRO A 373 -68.89 -96.23 38.39
C PRO A 373 -69.85 -95.06 38.13
N THR A 374 -69.42 -93.82 38.35
CA THR A 374 -70.23 -92.62 38.12
C THR A 374 -69.81 -91.89 36.85
N THR A 375 -68.50 -91.80 36.59
CA THR A 375 -67.97 -91.04 35.44
C THR A 375 -67.62 -91.92 34.24
N PHE A 376 -67.63 -93.25 34.41
CA PHE A 376 -67.26 -94.24 33.39
C PHE A 376 -65.89 -93.96 32.75
N VAL A 377 -64.95 -93.38 33.51
CA VAL A 377 -63.59 -93.05 33.07
C VAL A 377 -62.57 -93.74 33.96
N LYS A 378 -61.52 -94.26 33.35
CA LYS A 378 -60.30 -94.72 34.01
C LYS A 378 -59.13 -93.78 33.70
N THR A 379 -58.18 -93.68 34.64
CA THR A 379 -57.03 -92.78 34.55
C THR A 379 -55.73 -93.49 34.87
N ARG A 380 -54.60 -93.05 34.29
CA ARG A 380 -53.24 -93.47 34.67
C ARG A 380 -52.28 -92.29 34.73
N ALA A 381 -51.19 -92.41 35.48
CA ALA A 381 -50.20 -91.34 35.70
C ALA A 381 -48.75 -91.83 35.52
N ARG A 382 -47.82 -90.91 35.24
CA ARG A 382 -46.37 -91.13 35.16
C ARG A 382 -45.59 -89.99 35.84
N THR A 383 -44.31 -90.17 36.13
CA THR A 383 -43.48 -89.21 36.87
C THR A 383 -42.25 -88.77 36.08
N ILE A 384 -41.61 -87.66 36.47
CA ILE A 384 -40.38 -87.18 35.83
C ILE A 384 -39.17 -87.94 36.39
N THR A 385 -38.43 -88.65 35.54
CA THR A 385 -37.21 -89.38 35.91
C THR A 385 -35.95 -88.55 35.72
N LYS A 386 -35.97 -87.57 34.81
CA LYS A 386 -34.86 -86.63 34.60
C LYS A 386 -35.37 -85.23 34.27
N GLN A 387 -34.91 -84.24 35.05
CA GLN A 387 -35.24 -82.83 34.82
C GLN A 387 -34.52 -82.29 33.57
N ARG A 388 -35.16 -81.32 32.88
CA ARG A 388 -34.54 -80.63 31.74
C ARG A 388 -33.34 -79.78 32.19
N MET A 389 -32.25 -79.80 31.41
CA MET A 389 -31.08 -78.93 31.62
C MET A 389 -30.68 -78.22 30.31
N TYR A 390 -30.03 -77.05 30.45
CA TYR A 390 -29.43 -76.29 29.34
C TYR A 390 -30.38 -75.97 28.17
N GLY A 391 -31.64 -75.64 28.47
CA GLY A 391 -32.63 -75.28 27.46
C GLY A 391 -33.32 -76.46 26.77
N GLY A 392 -33.16 -77.69 27.28
CA GLY A 392 -33.90 -78.86 26.79
C GLY A 392 -35.42 -78.75 26.93
N ALA A 393 -36.13 -79.53 26.09
CA ALA A 393 -37.59 -79.52 26.00
C ALA A 393 -38.30 -79.85 27.33
N ALA A 394 -39.50 -79.27 27.52
CA ALA A 394 -40.35 -79.52 28.67
C ALA A 394 -40.89 -80.97 28.67
N CYS A 395 -41.28 -81.46 29.85
CA CYS A 395 -41.81 -82.82 30.00
C CYS A 395 -43.21 -82.94 29.38
N ASP A 396 -43.48 -84.07 28.72
CA ASP A 396 -44.82 -84.41 28.23
C ASP A 396 -45.83 -84.60 29.38
N ALA A 397 -47.12 -84.60 29.04
CA ALA A 397 -48.21 -84.72 30.01
C ALA A 397 -48.06 -85.94 30.93
N LEU A 398 -48.34 -85.74 32.23
CA LEU A 398 -48.11 -86.72 33.29
C LEU A 398 -49.37 -87.54 33.66
N THR A 399 -50.53 -87.24 33.07
CA THR A 399 -51.81 -87.90 33.37
C THR A 399 -52.62 -88.14 32.10
N GLU A 400 -53.25 -89.32 31.97
CA GLU A 400 -54.09 -89.72 30.84
C GLU A 400 -55.46 -90.24 31.32
N ARG A 401 -56.54 -89.99 30.55
CA ARG A 401 -57.93 -90.36 30.90
C ARG A 401 -58.66 -90.97 29.70
N VAL A 402 -59.37 -92.08 29.90
CA VAL A 402 -60.12 -92.81 28.85
C VAL A 402 -61.45 -93.36 29.40
N SER A 403 -62.51 -93.36 28.59
CA SER A 403 -63.84 -93.91 28.94
C SER A 403 -63.93 -95.44 28.85
N CYS A 404 -64.80 -96.04 29.66
CA CYS A 404 -65.05 -97.49 29.73
C CYS A 404 -66.27 -97.91 28.89
N VAL A 405 -66.42 -99.22 28.63
CA VAL A 405 -67.56 -99.87 27.96
C VAL A 405 -68.12 -100.96 28.89
N VAL A 406 -69.44 -101.11 29.01
CA VAL A 406 -70.10 -102.07 29.94
C VAL A 406 -71.22 -102.85 29.23
N ASP A 407 -71.08 -104.17 29.11
CA ASP A 407 -71.97 -105.07 28.34
C ASP A 407 -73.14 -105.66 29.15
N CYS A 408 -74.19 -106.14 28.46
CA CYS A 408 -75.30 -106.85 29.07
C CYS A 408 -74.95 -108.29 29.50
N VAL A 409 -75.43 -108.71 30.68
CA VAL A 409 -75.28 -110.07 31.20
C VAL A 409 -76.65 -110.69 31.44
N LEU A 410 -76.90 -111.91 30.92
CA LEU A 410 -78.12 -112.72 31.14
C LEU A 410 -77.87 -113.85 32.15
N SER A 411 -78.93 -114.34 32.80
CA SER A 411 -78.90 -115.52 33.69
C SER A 411 -79.00 -116.85 32.90
N ASP A 412 -78.81 -117.97 33.60
CA ASP A 412 -78.88 -119.32 33.01
C ASP A 412 -80.31 -119.74 32.62
N TRP A 413 -80.42 -120.65 31.64
CA TRP A 413 -81.69 -121.22 31.17
C TRP A 413 -82.31 -122.23 32.15
N SER A 414 -83.64 -122.25 32.24
CA SER A 414 -84.41 -123.25 32.99
C SER A 414 -84.46 -124.63 32.32
N PHE A 415 -84.92 -125.67 33.04
CA PHE A 415 -85.03 -127.04 32.52
C PHE A 415 -86.15 -127.18 31.46
N TRP A 416 -85.99 -128.14 30.54
CA TRP A 416 -86.98 -128.47 29.50
C TRP A 416 -88.24 -129.13 30.09
N SER A 417 -89.41 -128.79 29.55
CA SER A 417 -90.69 -129.42 29.90
C SER A 417 -90.86 -130.87 29.35
N ALA A 418 -91.87 -131.61 29.84
CA ALA A 418 -92.19 -132.96 29.37
C ALA A 418 -92.74 -132.96 27.93
N CYS A 419 -92.48 -134.05 27.18
CA CYS A 419 -92.88 -134.17 25.78
C CYS A 419 -94.40 -134.25 25.60
N ASN A 420 -94.95 -133.35 24.79
CA ASN A 420 -96.37 -133.35 24.45
C ASN A 420 -96.68 -134.41 23.37
N PHE A 421 -97.58 -135.35 23.67
CA PHE A 421 -97.95 -136.46 22.78
C PHE A 421 -98.64 -136.00 21.48
N GLU A 422 -99.37 -134.88 21.48
CA GLU A 422 -100.05 -134.38 20.27
C GLU A 422 -99.12 -133.62 19.33
N THR A 423 -98.14 -132.89 19.88
CA THR A 423 -97.29 -131.97 19.08
C THR A 423 -95.83 -132.42 18.94
N GLY A 424 -95.38 -133.35 19.78
CA GLY A 424 -94.00 -133.84 19.77
C GLY A 424 -92.95 -132.80 20.17
N LEU A 425 -93.27 -131.79 21.01
CA LEU A 425 -92.37 -130.70 21.42
C LEU A 425 -92.26 -130.49 22.96
N LYS A 426 -91.17 -129.82 23.42
CA LYS A 426 -90.81 -129.37 24.80
C LYS A 426 -90.24 -127.92 24.84
N SER A 427 -90.23 -127.20 25.98
CA SER A 427 -89.83 -125.76 26.13
C SER A 427 -89.06 -125.33 27.42
N ARG A 428 -88.35 -124.16 27.44
CA ARG A 428 -87.61 -123.51 28.60
C ARG A 428 -87.36 -121.95 28.51
N THR A 429 -86.92 -121.25 29.59
CA THR A 429 -86.78 -119.74 29.74
C THR A 429 -85.58 -119.18 30.60
N ARG A 430 -85.20 -117.86 30.54
CA ARG A 430 -84.15 -117.13 31.37
C ARG A 430 -84.34 -115.59 31.55
N GLU A 431 -83.55 -114.87 32.40
CA GLU A 431 -83.67 -113.41 32.74
C GLU A 431 -82.38 -112.53 32.53
N VAL A 432 -82.45 -111.20 32.70
CA VAL A 432 -81.33 -110.22 32.54
C VAL A 432 -80.74 -109.78 33.90
N VAL A 433 -79.40 -109.80 34.06
CA VAL A 433 -78.65 -109.51 35.30
C VAL A 433 -77.93 -108.15 35.29
N THR A 434 -77.42 -107.68 34.17
CA THR A 434 -76.74 -106.36 34.05
C THR A 434 -77.16 -105.68 32.76
N TYR A 435 -77.56 -104.41 32.84
CA TYR A 435 -77.97 -103.61 31.68
C TYR A 435 -76.76 -102.95 31.00
N PRO A 436 -76.71 -102.90 29.65
CA PRO A 436 -75.56 -102.35 28.93
C PRO A 436 -75.50 -100.81 29.00
N HIS A 437 -74.29 -100.27 29.17
CA HIS A 437 -73.98 -98.82 29.14
C HIS A 437 -72.79 -98.52 28.22
N THR A 438 -72.77 -97.31 27.64
CA THR A 438 -71.66 -96.79 26.80
C THR A 438 -71.24 -97.76 25.68
N ASN A 439 -72.10 -97.94 24.67
CA ASN A 439 -71.91 -98.85 23.53
C ASN A 439 -71.67 -100.33 23.88
N GLY A 440 -72.05 -100.77 25.08
CA GLY A 440 -72.04 -102.18 25.43
C GLY A 440 -73.09 -103.03 24.71
N ALA A 441 -72.83 -104.32 24.57
CA ALA A 441 -73.64 -105.27 23.82
C ALA A 441 -75.05 -105.47 24.42
N ALA A 442 -76.08 -105.52 23.56
CA ALA A 442 -77.47 -105.71 23.95
C ALA A 442 -77.80 -107.16 24.37
N CYS A 443 -78.84 -107.32 25.21
CA CYS A 443 -79.25 -108.62 25.75
C CYS A 443 -79.98 -109.50 24.70
N GLY A 444 -79.67 -110.80 24.63
CA GLY A 444 -80.32 -111.80 23.76
C GLY A 444 -81.66 -112.38 24.28
N VAL A 445 -82.22 -113.39 23.59
CA VAL A 445 -83.57 -113.95 23.85
C VAL A 445 -83.70 -114.74 25.16
N THR A 446 -84.95 -114.84 25.66
CA THR A 446 -85.31 -115.37 26.98
C THR A 446 -86.27 -116.58 26.97
N SER A 447 -86.66 -117.16 25.82
CA SER A 447 -87.47 -118.41 25.71
C SER A 447 -87.10 -119.30 24.49
N GLU A 448 -87.29 -120.64 24.59
CA GLU A 448 -86.93 -121.64 23.54
C GLU A 448 -87.83 -122.93 23.54
N THR A 449 -88.05 -123.58 22.37
CA THR A 449 -88.80 -124.85 22.13
C THR A 449 -88.03 -125.90 21.28
N GLY A 450 -88.25 -127.22 21.46
CA GLY A 450 -87.58 -128.32 20.70
C GLY A 450 -88.37 -129.65 20.64
N ALA A 451 -87.96 -130.64 19.82
CA ALA A 451 -88.72 -131.87 19.47
C ALA A 451 -88.40 -133.16 20.28
N CYS A 452 -89.26 -134.19 20.16
CA CYS A 452 -89.20 -135.52 20.82
C CYS A 452 -88.57 -136.63 19.94
N ASP A 453 -88.13 -137.76 20.52
CA ASP A 453 -87.28 -138.79 19.87
C ASP A 453 -88.04 -140.03 19.26
N PRO A 454 -87.55 -140.66 18.15
CA PRO A 454 -88.17 -141.83 17.45
C PRO A 454 -88.08 -143.22 18.12
N VAL A 455 -88.96 -144.18 17.77
CA VAL A 455 -88.95 -145.61 18.24
C VAL A 455 -89.17 -146.61 17.09
N ASP A 456 -88.29 -147.60 16.88
CA ASP A 456 -88.26 -148.53 15.73
C ASP A 456 -89.01 -149.88 15.91
N CYS A 457 -89.36 -150.57 14.80
CA CYS A 457 -90.00 -151.91 14.75
C CYS A 457 -88.95 -153.04 14.84
N ASP A 458 -89.23 -154.14 15.55
CA ASP A 458 -88.27 -155.23 15.82
C ASP A 458 -88.88 -156.62 15.56
N VAL A 459 -88.08 -157.63 15.15
CA VAL A 459 -88.54 -158.99 14.74
C VAL A 459 -87.70 -160.13 15.34
N SER A 460 -88.29 -161.34 15.43
CA SER A 460 -87.69 -162.59 15.91
C SER A 460 -86.74 -163.26 14.89
N GLY A 461 -86.00 -164.30 15.31
CA GLY A 461 -85.09 -165.08 14.46
C GLY A 461 -85.78 -166.06 13.50
N TRP A 462 -85.07 -166.48 12.44
CA TRP A 462 -85.54 -167.46 11.44
C TRP A 462 -85.63 -168.89 11.99
N SER A 463 -86.59 -169.67 11.50
CA SER A 463 -86.73 -171.11 11.79
C SER A 463 -85.71 -171.98 11.03
N ASP A 464 -85.61 -173.28 11.38
CA ASP A 464 -84.82 -174.25 10.60
C ASP A 464 -85.43 -174.47 9.20
N TRP A 465 -84.57 -174.83 8.25
CA TRP A 465 -84.98 -175.17 6.88
C TRP A 465 -85.75 -176.49 6.84
N SER A 466 -86.83 -176.55 6.04
CA SER A 466 -87.58 -177.79 5.81
C SER A 466 -86.76 -178.88 5.08
N GLY A 467 -87.21 -180.14 5.15
CA GLY A 467 -86.67 -181.21 4.30
C GLY A 467 -86.87 -180.93 2.80
N CYS A 468 -86.01 -181.47 1.94
CA CYS A 468 -86.06 -181.20 0.51
C CYS A 468 -87.31 -181.82 -0.13
N ASN A 469 -88.08 -181.00 -0.86
CA ASN A 469 -89.26 -181.48 -1.58
C ASN A 469 -88.85 -182.21 -2.88
N GLN A 470 -89.11 -183.52 -2.98
CA GLN A 470 -88.77 -184.34 -4.15
C GLN A 470 -89.45 -183.91 -5.46
N LYS A 471 -90.50 -183.08 -5.41
CA LYS A 471 -91.24 -182.60 -6.59
C LYS A 471 -90.70 -181.27 -7.15
N THR A 472 -90.14 -180.42 -6.28
CA THR A 472 -89.67 -179.07 -6.64
C THR A 472 -88.18 -178.83 -6.38
N MET A 473 -87.52 -179.79 -5.72
CA MET A 473 -86.13 -179.67 -5.28
C MET A 473 -85.89 -178.37 -4.50
N GLN A 474 -86.77 -177.99 -3.56
CA GLN A 474 -86.62 -176.78 -2.71
C GLN A 474 -86.94 -177.01 -1.23
N ARG A 475 -86.39 -176.15 -0.34
CA ARG A 475 -86.65 -176.06 1.12
C ARG A 475 -86.87 -174.61 1.58
N THR A 476 -87.61 -174.39 2.67
CA THR A 476 -88.11 -173.05 3.13
C THR A 476 -87.98 -172.87 4.66
N HIS A 477 -87.87 -171.61 5.15
CA HIS A 477 -87.96 -171.23 6.58
C HIS A 477 -88.59 -169.82 6.85
N VAL A 478 -89.03 -169.50 8.09
CA VAL A 478 -89.87 -168.30 8.44
C VAL A 478 -89.55 -167.62 9.81
N ARG A 479 -90.01 -166.35 10.08
CA ARG A 479 -89.91 -165.55 11.37
C ARG A 479 -91.10 -164.58 11.64
N TYR A 480 -91.20 -163.87 12.80
CA TYR A 480 -92.33 -162.96 13.18
C TYR A 480 -91.95 -161.68 14.00
N VAL A 481 -92.85 -160.69 14.14
CA VAL A 481 -92.60 -159.34 14.76
C VAL A 481 -92.71 -159.30 16.30
N THR A 482 -91.88 -158.49 16.98
CA THR A 482 -91.82 -158.29 18.45
C THR A 482 -92.00 -156.84 18.97
N ALA A 483 -91.84 -155.79 18.16
CA ALA A 483 -92.16 -154.39 18.52
C ALA A 483 -92.61 -153.58 17.29
N TYR A 484 -93.55 -152.64 17.44
CA TYR A 484 -94.05 -151.77 16.35
C TYR A 484 -93.39 -150.38 16.39
N SER A 485 -93.13 -149.77 15.24
CA SER A 485 -92.52 -148.43 15.13
C SER A 485 -93.46 -147.25 15.49
N ALA A 486 -92.93 -146.21 16.15
CA ALA A 486 -93.58 -144.94 16.49
C ALA A 486 -92.63 -143.71 16.33
N TYR A 487 -93.20 -142.49 16.25
CA TYR A 487 -92.45 -141.22 16.10
C TYR A 487 -91.39 -141.19 14.98
N GLY A 488 -91.67 -141.88 13.87
CA GLY A 488 -90.80 -141.92 12.69
C GLY A 488 -89.83 -143.10 12.62
N GLY A 489 -89.96 -144.11 13.50
CA GLY A 489 -89.11 -145.30 13.44
C GLY A 489 -89.40 -146.29 12.29
N GLN A 490 -88.46 -147.21 12.03
CA GLN A 490 -88.42 -148.09 10.86
C GLN A 490 -89.44 -149.24 10.88
N ALA A 491 -89.97 -149.63 9.72
CA ALA A 491 -90.92 -150.73 9.54
C ALA A 491 -90.26 -152.13 9.49
N CYS A 492 -91.01 -153.18 9.85
CA CYS A 492 -90.46 -154.52 10.05
C CYS A 492 -90.06 -155.27 8.74
N PRO A 493 -88.92 -156.00 8.73
CA PRO A 493 -88.38 -156.70 7.56
C PRO A 493 -89.07 -158.06 7.22
N ALA A 494 -88.74 -158.65 6.04
CA ALA A 494 -89.41 -159.84 5.48
C ALA A 494 -89.35 -161.11 6.36
N LEU A 495 -90.40 -161.93 6.26
CA LEU A 495 -90.74 -162.97 7.26
C LEU A 495 -90.72 -164.43 6.72
N SER A 496 -90.42 -164.70 5.43
CA SER A 496 -90.30 -166.07 4.84
C SER A 496 -89.27 -166.15 3.68
N GLU A 497 -88.51 -167.25 3.55
CA GLU A 497 -87.48 -167.44 2.48
C GLU A 497 -87.34 -168.92 2.01
N SER A 498 -87.03 -169.18 0.71
CA SER A 498 -86.96 -170.53 0.06
C SER A 498 -85.75 -170.73 -0.88
N GLU A 499 -85.11 -171.91 -0.91
CA GLU A 499 -83.93 -172.25 -1.76
C GLU A 499 -83.95 -173.68 -2.36
N ALA A 500 -83.05 -174.00 -3.32
CA ALA A 500 -83.02 -175.28 -4.08
C ALA A 500 -82.07 -176.38 -3.52
N CYS A 501 -82.36 -177.65 -3.79
CA CYS A 501 -81.63 -178.83 -3.29
C CYS A 501 -80.56 -179.37 -4.26
N THR A 502 -79.46 -179.96 -3.75
CA THR A 502 -78.33 -180.54 -4.50
C THR A 502 -78.12 -182.04 -4.13
N GLY A 503 -77.89 -182.96 -5.09
CA GLY A 503 -77.82 -184.44 -4.88
C GLY A 503 -76.40 -185.00 -4.60
N GLN A 504 -76.15 -186.27 -4.23
CA GLN A 504 -76.98 -187.44 -3.88
C GLN A 504 -77.15 -187.61 -2.37
#